data_AF-A0A660UFU7-F1
#
_entry.id   AF-A0A660UFU7-F1
#
_cell.length_a   1.000
_cell.length_b   1.000
_cell.length_c   1.000
_cell.angle_alpha   90.00
_cell.angle_beta   90.00
_cell.angle_gamma   90.00
#
_symmetry.space_group_name_H-M   'P 1'
#
loop_
_entity.id
_entity.type
_entity.pdbx_description
1 polymer ?
#
loop_
_entity_poly.entity_id
_entity_poly.type
_entity_poly.pdbx_seq_one_letter_code
_entity_poly.pdbx_strand_id
1 'polypeptide(L)'
;MADDTYFARLDGESVGIVANQPPGFIDMNSANKSARFIRFCDAFNIPLINFVDSLGYYPGKEQEHKGAVRNFAKNVFAYCEATVPRIALIVGKVYGGAISGMGVSKALGTDLTISLPYGEIAVMSPEAAVDVLYQKEISTAEKKEELRDEKIKEYKEKFANPYVAAEKGWIDAVIEPNEIRQFLITSLKRLKNKKEITFSKQHANIPL
;
A
#
# COMPACT_ATOMS: atom_id res chain seq x y z
N MET A 1 2.64 16.99 2.81
CA MET A 1 2.73 15.63 3.39
C MET A 1 3.11 14.75 2.23
N ALA A 2 4.33 14.26 2.18
CA ALA A 2 4.83 13.59 0.98
C ALA A 2 5.29 12.18 1.35
N ASP A 3 4.82 11.19 0.60
CA ASP A 3 5.50 9.91 0.52
C ASP A 3 6.96 10.16 0.13
N ASP A 4 7.86 9.47 0.79
CA ASP A 4 9.28 9.60 0.55
C ASP A 4 9.81 8.52 -0.35
N THR A 5 10.73 8.94 -1.21
CA THR A 5 11.37 8.11 -2.22
C THR A 5 12.87 8.17 -1.99
N TYR A 6 13.49 7.02 -1.73
CA TYR A 6 14.91 6.92 -1.39
C TYR A 6 15.61 5.86 -2.22
N PHE A 7 16.89 6.06 -2.52
CA PHE A 7 17.77 4.97 -2.90
C PHE A 7 18.49 4.44 -1.67
N ALA A 8 18.63 3.13 -1.57
CA ALA A 8 19.39 2.46 -0.53
C ALA A 8 20.12 1.25 -1.10
N ARG A 9 20.84 0.53 -0.22
CA ARG A 9 21.39 -0.78 -0.54
C ARG A 9 21.01 -1.83 0.49
N LEU A 10 20.64 -3.02 0.03
CA LEU A 10 20.45 -4.21 0.84
C LEU A 10 21.40 -5.29 0.36
N ASP A 11 22.29 -5.75 1.23
CA ASP A 11 23.32 -6.75 0.91
C ASP A 11 24.18 -6.38 -0.33
N GLY A 12 24.47 -5.09 -0.48
CA GLY A 12 25.24 -4.53 -1.59
C GLY A 12 24.43 -4.21 -2.86
N GLU A 13 23.21 -4.75 -3.00
CA GLU A 13 22.33 -4.51 -4.15
C GLU A 13 21.56 -3.19 -3.99
N SER A 14 21.47 -2.39 -5.04
CA SER A 14 20.71 -1.13 -5.05
C SER A 14 19.22 -1.40 -4.98
N VAL A 15 18.50 -0.63 -4.17
CA VAL A 15 17.03 -0.71 -4.06
C VAL A 15 16.42 0.69 -4.06
N GLY A 16 15.24 0.81 -4.66
CA GLY A 16 14.36 1.96 -4.55
C GLY A 16 13.34 1.73 -3.44
N ILE A 17 13.15 2.72 -2.58
CA ILE A 17 12.22 2.66 -1.46
C ILE A 17 11.12 3.70 -1.68
N VAL A 18 9.87 3.30 -1.55
CA VAL A 18 8.71 4.19 -1.45
C VAL A 18 8.06 4.00 -0.08
N ALA A 19 8.01 5.05 0.74
CA ALA A 19 7.51 4.96 2.10
C ALA A 19 6.53 6.08 2.42
N ASN A 20 5.42 5.75 3.06
CA ASN A 20 4.53 6.79 3.58
C ASN A 20 5.17 7.50 4.78
N GLN A 21 4.87 8.79 4.94
CA GLN A 21 5.20 9.56 6.14
C GLN A 21 3.91 9.94 6.87
N PRO A 22 3.90 9.99 8.21
CA PRO A 22 2.76 10.50 8.97
C PRO A 22 2.30 11.87 8.43
N PRO A 23 1.00 12.09 8.21
CA PRO A 23 -0.14 11.27 8.66
C PRO A 23 -0.56 10.11 7.74
N GLY A 24 0.22 9.77 6.71
CA GLY A 24 -0.01 8.58 5.88
C GLY A 24 -1.02 8.76 4.74
N PHE A 25 -1.30 9.99 4.32
CA PHE A 25 -2.15 10.23 3.14
C PHE A 25 -1.33 10.40 1.86
N ILE A 26 -1.85 9.86 0.76
CA ILE A 26 -1.31 10.03 -0.59
C ILE A 26 -1.99 11.24 -1.23
N ASP A 27 -1.26 12.33 -1.45
CA ASP A 27 -1.74 13.50 -2.16
C ASP A 27 -1.28 13.52 -3.62
N MET A 28 -1.79 14.43 -4.45
CA MET A 28 -1.41 14.49 -5.87
C MET A 28 0.10 14.66 -6.09
N ASN A 29 0.77 15.39 -5.21
CA ASN A 29 2.20 15.66 -5.33
C ASN A 29 3.00 14.40 -4.98
N SER A 30 2.62 13.70 -3.92
CA SER A 30 3.23 12.43 -3.53
C SER A 30 2.99 11.35 -4.58
N ALA A 31 1.78 11.25 -5.13
CA ALA A 31 1.48 10.34 -6.22
C ALA A 31 2.34 10.61 -7.46
N ASN A 32 2.51 11.87 -7.87
CA ASN A 32 3.38 12.23 -9.00
C ASN A 32 4.86 11.93 -8.72
N LYS A 33 5.33 12.22 -7.49
CA LYS A 33 6.70 11.94 -7.03
C LYS A 33 6.99 10.43 -7.10
N SER A 34 6.13 9.63 -6.47
CA SER A 34 6.25 8.17 -6.45
C SER A 34 6.15 7.58 -7.85
N ALA A 35 5.19 8.00 -8.67
CA ALA A 35 5.05 7.52 -10.05
C ALA A 35 6.33 7.71 -10.87
N ARG A 36 6.95 8.90 -10.78
CA ARG A 36 8.19 9.18 -11.51
C ARG A 36 9.36 8.33 -11.00
N PHE A 37 9.46 8.17 -9.67
CA PHE A 37 10.52 7.39 -9.03
C PHE A 37 10.41 5.90 -9.34
N ILE A 38 9.20 5.32 -9.28
CA ILE A 38 8.91 3.92 -9.60
C ILE A 38 9.32 3.62 -11.04
N ARG A 39 8.89 4.45 -12.00
CA ARG A 39 9.24 4.26 -13.42
C ARG A 39 10.73 4.40 -13.68
N PHE A 40 11.42 5.27 -12.94
CA PHE A 40 12.88 5.35 -13.01
C PHE A 40 13.52 4.06 -12.52
N CYS A 41 13.11 3.55 -11.35
CA CYS A 41 13.65 2.32 -10.80
C CYS A 41 13.42 1.15 -11.77
N ASP A 42 12.21 1.04 -12.32
CA ASP A 42 11.88 0.01 -13.31
C ASP A 42 12.75 0.10 -14.58
N ALA A 43 12.86 1.29 -15.18
CA ALA A 43 13.64 1.50 -16.39
C ALA A 43 15.14 1.17 -16.22
N PHE A 44 15.67 1.25 -15.00
CA PHE A 44 17.07 0.98 -14.68
C PHE A 44 17.28 -0.32 -13.89
N ASN A 45 16.29 -1.22 -13.88
CA ASN A 45 16.36 -2.54 -13.23
C ASN A 45 16.66 -2.48 -11.71
N ILE A 46 16.16 -1.47 -11.02
CA ILE A 46 16.31 -1.29 -9.59
C ILE A 46 15.06 -1.87 -8.88
N PRO A 47 15.20 -2.90 -8.04
CA PRO A 47 14.10 -3.43 -7.23
C PRO A 47 13.42 -2.37 -6.36
N LEU A 48 12.11 -2.51 -6.16
CA LEU A 48 11.30 -1.61 -5.35
C LEU A 48 10.84 -2.27 -4.06
N ILE A 49 10.94 -1.52 -2.96
CA ILE A 49 10.44 -1.92 -1.65
C ILE A 49 9.52 -0.82 -1.13
N ASN A 50 8.27 -1.17 -0.88
CA ASN A 50 7.29 -0.26 -0.34
C ASN A 50 7.14 -0.47 1.17
N PHE A 51 7.30 0.57 1.96
CA PHE A 51 6.97 0.57 3.39
C PHE A 51 5.63 1.29 3.58
N VAL A 52 4.61 0.52 3.95
CA VAL A 52 3.21 0.96 3.87
C VAL A 52 2.63 1.23 5.24
N ASP A 53 2.30 2.50 5.47
CA ASP A 53 1.48 2.98 6.58
C ASP A 53 0.64 4.15 6.05
N SER A 54 -0.48 3.82 5.42
CA SER A 54 -1.33 4.75 4.70
C SER A 54 -2.82 4.60 4.98
N LEU A 55 -3.45 5.75 5.18
CA LEU A 55 -4.89 5.92 5.32
C LEU A 55 -5.63 6.03 3.98
N GLY A 56 -4.90 6.02 2.86
CA GLY A 56 -5.44 6.18 1.51
C GLY A 56 -5.15 7.55 0.90
N TYR A 57 -5.95 7.94 -0.08
CA TYR A 57 -5.80 9.21 -0.77
C TYR A 57 -6.30 10.36 0.10
N TYR A 58 -5.59 11.49 0.06
CA TYR A 58 -5.97 12.68 0.81
C TYR A 58 -7.31 13.25 0.29
N PRO A 59 -8.35 13.37 1.13
CA PRO A 59 -9.63 13.95 0.71
C PRO A 59 -9.53 15.47 0.60
N GLY A 60 -10.09 16.07 -0.46
CA GLY A 60 -10.20 17.53 -0.52
C GLY A 60 -10.69 18.06 -1.86
N LYS A 61 -11.64 19.01 -1.80
CA LYS A 61 -12.23 19.67 -2.98
C LYS A 61 -11.18 20.25 -3.93
N GLU A 62 -10.13 20.85 -3.37
CA GLU A 62 -9.05 21.43 -4.16
C GLU A 62 -8.29 20.36 -4.97
N GLN A 63 -8.06 19.18 -4.40
CA GLN A 63 -7.41 18.09 -5.13
C GLN A 63 -8.29 17.60 -6.27
N GLU A 64 -9.57 17.37 -6.00
CA GLU A 64 -10.53 16.94 -7.01
C GLU A 64 -10.57 17.91 -8.19
N HIS A 65 -10.69 19.22 -7.93
CA HIS A 65 -10.70 20.26 -8.96
C HIS A 65 -9.39 20.35 -9.75
N LYS A 66 -8.24 20.01 -9.13
CA LYS A 66 -6.93 19.98 -9.80
C LYS A 66 -6.68 18.67 -10.58
N GLY A 67 -7.63 17.74 -10.53
CA GLY A 67 -7.56 16.44 -11.20
C GLY A 67 -6.82 15.41 -10.37
N ALA A 68 -7.26 15.20 -9.13
CA ALA A 68 -6.72 14.17 -8.23
C ALA A 68 -6.66 12.80 -8.90
N VAL A 69 -7.77 12.37 -9.51
CA VAL A 69 -7.93 11.06 -10.14
C VAL A 69 -6.82 10.74 -11.14
N ARG A 70 -6.51 11.66 -12.08
CA ARG A 70 -5.43 11.44 -13.06
C ARG A 70 -4.05 11.34 -12.42
N ASN A 71 -3.80 12.10 -11.35
CA ASN A 71 -2.51 12.07 -10.66
C ASN A 71 -2.34 10.80 -9.82
N PHE A 72 -3.39 10.35 -9.14
CA PHE A 72 -3.40 9.06 -8.44
C PHE A 72 -3.26 7.89 -9.42
N ALA A 73 -3.94 7.98 -10.57
CA ALA A 73 -3.85 6.96 -11.61
C ALA A 73 -2.43 6.81 -12.18
N LYS A 74 -1.62 7.88 -12.27
CA LYS A 74 -0.18 7.78 -12.65
C LYS A 74 0.60 6.85 -11.74
N ASN A 75 0.36 6.95 -10.44
CA ASN A 75 1.07 6.17 -9.43
C ASN A 75 0.67 4.70 -9.49
N VAL A 76 -0.63 4.42 -9.55
CA VAL A 76 -1.13 3.04 -9.75
C VAL A 76 -0.61 2.46 -11.07
N PHE A 77 -0.63 3.26 -12.14
CA PHE A 77 -0.09 2.85 -13.43
C PHE A 77 1.40 2.52 -13.36
N ALA A 78 2.20 3.31 -12.65
CA ALA A 78 3.63 3.07 -12.50
C ALA A 78 3.90 1.71 -11.83
N TYR A 79 3.11 1.32 -10.83
CA TYR A 79 3.20 -0.02 -10.25
C TYR A 79 2.77 -1.10 -11.24
N CYS A 80 1.64 -0.93 -11.94
CA CYS A 80 1.18 -1.93 -12.93
C CYS A 80 2.15 -2.12 -14.10
N GLU A 81 2.88 -1.07 -14.49
CA GLU A 81 3.87 -1.14 -15.58
C GLU A 81 5.18 -1.79 -15.14
N ALA A 82 5.55 -1.65 -13.86
CA ALA A 82 6.85 -2.08 -13.37
C ALA A 82 7.02 -3.61 -13.36
N THR A 83 8.11 -4.07 -13.96
CA THR A 83 8.51 -5.48 -14.13
C THR A 83 9.67 -5.88 -13.23
N VAL A 84 10.37 -4.90 -12.63
CA VAL A 84 11.38 -5.17 -11.59
C VAL A 84 10.79 -5.94 -10.39
N PRO A 85 11.63 -6.59 -9.57
CA PRO A 85 11.19 -7.14 -8.30
C PRO A 85 10.53 -6.09 -7.41
N ARG A 86 9.34 -6.39 -6.89
CA ARG A 86 8.53 -5.51 -6.04
C ARG A 86 8.11 -6.23 -4.77
N ILE A 87 8.45 -5.63 -3.63
CA ILE A 87 8.04 -6.13 -2.30
C ILE A 87 7.29 -5.02 -1.57
N ALA A 88 6.11 -5.32 -1.04
CA ALA A 88 5.36 -4.42 -0.17
C ALA A 88 5.39 -4.94 1.26
N LEU A 89 5.86 -4.12 2.19
CA LEU A 89 5.86 -4.38 3.64
C LEU A 89 4.90 -3.41 4.33
N ILE A 90 3.83 -3.96 4.91
CA ILE A 90 2.86 -3.22 5.69
C ILE A 90 3.42 -3.06 7.11
N VAL A 91 3.77 -1.82 7.48
CA VAL A 91 4.35 -1.45 8.78
C VAL A 91 3.36 -0.71 9.68
N GLY A 92 2.15 -0.48 9.21
CA GLY A 92 1.07 0.16 9.94
C GLY A 92 -0.26 -0.11 9.25
N LYS A 93 -0.94 0.95 8.83
CA LYS A 93 -2.28 0.87 8.24
C LYS A 93 -2.22 0.76 6.72
N VAL A 94 -3.19 0.10 6.11
CA VAL A 94 -3.43 0.16 4.67
C VAL A 94 -4.92 0.11 4.40
N TYR A 95 -5.50 1.28 4.12
CA TYR A 95 -6.95 1.42 3.92
C TYR A 95 -7.31 1.76 2.47
N GLY A 96 -8.25 0.99 1.93
CA GLY A 96 -8.93 1.27 0.66
C GLY A 96 -7.96 1.62 -0.47
N GLY A 97 -7.99 2.88 -0.91
CA GLY A 97 -7.14 3.38 -2.00
C GLY A 97 -5.64 3.25 -1.76
N ALA A 98 -5.18 3.13 -0.51
CA ALA A 98 -3.77 2.84 -0.20
C ALA A 98 -3.32 1.48 -0.75
N ILE A 99 -4.21 0.49 -0.82
CA ILE A 99 -3.88 -0.85 -1.31
C ILE A 99 -3.37 -0.78 -2.75
N SER A 100 -4.00 0.06 -3.58
CA SER A 100 -3.55 0.30 -4.95
C SER A 100 -2.47 1.38 -5.05
N GLY A 101 -2.61 2.45 -4.27
CA GLY A 101 -1.66 3.58 -4.25
C GLY A 101 -0.27 3.20 -3.74
N MET A 102 -0.13 2.15 -2.93
CA MET A 102 1.16 1.68 -2.41
C MET A 102 1.58 0.33 -2.99
N GLY A 103 0.95 -0.12 -4.08
CA GLY A 103 1.31 -1.37 -4.74
C GLY A 103 1.24 -2.58 -3.80
N VAL A 104 0.29 -2.62 -2.86
CA VAL A 104 0.16 -3.72 -1.90
C VAL A 104 -0.53 -4.93 -2.54
N SER A 105 -1.46 -4.69 -3.46
CA SER A 105 -2.21 -5.76 -4.12
C SER A 105 -1.35 -6.54 -5.10
N LYS A 106 -1.37 -7.88 -4.96
CA LYS A 106 -0.82 -8.82 -5.95
C LYS A 106 -1.43 -8.63 -7.35
N ALA A 107 -2.66 -8.13 -7.44
CA ALA A 107 -3.31 -7.84 -8.72
C ALA A 107 -2.62 -6.71 -9.51
N LEU A 108 -1.74 -5.94 -8.88
CA LEU A 108 -0.91 -4.92 -9.54
C LEU A 108 0.48 -5.44 -9.92
N GLY A 109 0.74 -6.74 -9.76
CA GLY A 109 2.01 -7.40 -10.10
C GLY A 109 3.08 -7.32 -9.00
N THR A 110 2.70 -7.00 -7.77
CA THR A 110 3.63 -7.06 -6.62
C THR A 110 3.98 -8.51 -6.32
N ASP A 111 5.27 -8.82 -6.28
CA ASP A 111 5.77 -10.19 -6.17
C ASP A 111 5.52 -10.74 -4.77
N LEU A 112 5.81 -9.94 -3.74
CA LEU A 112 5.64 -10.31 -2.34
C LEU A 112 4.98 -9.17 -1.56
N THR A 113 3.93 -9.51 -0.84
CA THR A 113 3.27 -8.61 0.10
C THR A 113 3.35 -9.22 1.48
N ILE A 114 3.94 -8.52 2.43
CA ILE A 114 4.14 -8.98 3.80
C ILE A 114 3.64 -7.93 4.79
N SER A 115 3.28 -8.37 6.00
CA SER A 115 2.82 -7.47 7.06
C SER A 115 3.56 -7.73 8.36
N LEU A 116 3.69 -6.70 9.18
CA LEU A 116 3.97 -6.86 10.60
C LEU A 116 2.71 -7.35 11.33
N PRO A 117 2.83 -7.94 12.53
CA PRO A 117 1.70 -8.56 13.23
C PRO A 117 0.60 -7.55 13.62
N TYR A 118 1.01 -6.30 13.79
CA TYR A 118 0.15 -5.16 14.13
C TYR A 118 -0.32 -4.35 12.90
N GLY A 119 -0.07 -4.84 11.68
CA GLY A 119 -0.53 -4.16 10.47
C GLY A 119 -2.06 -4.20 10.34
N GLU A 120 -2.68 -3.09 9.96
CA GLU A 120 -4.14 -3.01 9.77
C GLU A 120 -4.48 -2.97 8.26
N ILE A 121 -5.15 -4.00 7.75
CA ILE A 121 -5.51 -4.15 6.32
C ILE A 121 -7.03 -4.13 6.17
N ALA A 122 -7.59 -3.08 5.57
CA ALA A 122 -9.05 -2.97 5.44
C ALA A 122 -9.50 -2.20 4.19
N VAL A 123 -10.76 -2.43 3.78
CA VAL A 123 -11.37 -1.74 2.63
C VAL A 123 -11.58 -0.24 2.87
N MET A 124 -11.80 0.13 4.13
CA MET A 124 -11.89 1.51 4.63
C MET A 124 -11.44 1.52 6.09
N SER A 125 -11.36 2.69 6.73
CA SER A 125 -11.00 2.73 8.15
C SER A 125 -12.04 1.98 9.00
N PRO A 126 -11.64 1.24 10.04
CA PRO A 126 -12.56 0.53 10.93
C PRO A 126 -13.63 1.44 11.53
N GLU A 127 -13.28 2.69 11.84
CA GLU A 127 -14.21 3.70 12.35
C GLU A 127 -15.31 4.00 11.33
N ALA A 128 -14.95 4.24 10.06
CA ALA A 128 -15.92 4.51 9.01
C ALA A 128 -16.78 3.28 8.68
N ALA A 129 -16.18 2.08 8.72
CA ALA A 129 -16.92 0.85 8.49
C ALA A 129 -17.99 0.62 9.57
N VAL A 130 -17.64 0.86 10.84
CA VAL A 130 -18.57 0.70 11.97
C VAL A 130 -19.70 1.71 11.90
N ASP A 131 -19.40 2.98 11.58
CA ASP A 131 -20.39 4.03 11.45
C ASP A 131 -21.46 3.72 10.40
N VAL A 132 -21.08 3.00 9.34
CA VAL A 132 -22.00 2.57 8.28
C VAL A 132 -22.73 1.28 8.66
N LEU A 133 -22.01 0.26 9.12
CA LEU A 133 -22.58 -1.08 9.36
C LEU A 133 -23.50 -1.12 10.58
N TYR A 134 -23.12 -0.41 11.65
CA TYR A 134 -23.81 -0.43 12.94
C TYR A 134 -24.58 0.87 13.20
N GLN A 135 -24.81 1.70 12.18
CA GLN A 135 -25.46 3.00 12.28
C GLN A 135 -26.76 2.94 13.11
N LYS A 136 -27.62 1.96 12.82
CA LYS A 136 -28.91 1.79 13.50
C LYS A 136 -28.72 1.41 14.97
N GLU A 137 -27.91 0.40 15.24
CA GLU A 137 -27.63 -0.12 16.58
C GLU A 137 -27.04 0.98 17.48
N ILE A 138 -26.05 1.73 16.96
CA ILE A 138 -25.42 2.85 17.66
C ILE A 138 -26.43 4.00 17.86
N SER A 139 -27.30 4.27 16.89
CA SER A 139 -28.27 5.37 17.01
C SER A 139 -29.32 5.16 18.10
N THR A 140 -29.66 3.90 18.39
CA THR A 140 -30.69 3.52 19.38
C THR A 140 -30.11 3.12 20.73
N ALA A 141 -28.78 3.01 20.87
CA ALA A 141 -28.13 2.68 22.12
C ALA A 141 -28.18 3.85 23.12
N GLU A 142 -28.33 3.53 24.41
CA GLU A 142 -28.24 4.50 25.51
C GLU A 142 -26.81 5.07 25.63
N LYS A 143 -25.81 4.22 25.37
CA LYS A 143 -24.38 4.54 25.45
C LYS A 143 -23.69 4.43 24.09
N LYS A 144 -23.96 5.41 23.23
CA LYS A 144 -23.55 5.38 21.82
C LYS A 144 -22.04 5.25 21.62
N GLU A 145 -21.25 6.07 22.31
CA GLU A 145 -19.79 6.07 22.17
C GLU A 145 -19.15 4.78 22.69
N GLU A 146 -19.59 4.28 23.86
CA GLU A 146 -19.08 3.01 24.40
C GLU A 146 -19.34 1.84 23.43
N LEU A 147 -20.56 1.75 22.89
CA LEU A 147 -20.92 0.73 21.91
C LEU A 147 -20.12 0.90 20.60
N ARG A 148 -19.94 2.13 20.14
CA ARG A 148 -19.18 2.43 18.92
C ARG A 148 -17.72 1.98 19.07
N ASP A 149 -17.07 2.30 20.18
CA ASP A 149 -15.68 1.90 20.44
C ASP A 149 -15.54 0.38 20.58
N GLU A 150 -16.50 -0.29 21.21
CA GLU A 150 -16.57 -1.75 21.28
C GLU A 150 -16.65 -2.37 19.87
N LYS A 151 -17.56 -1.88 19.02
CA LYS A 151 -17.69 -2.36 17.64
C LYS A 151 -16.46 -2.08 16.80
N ILE A 152 -15.75 -0.97 17.01
CA ILE A 152 -14.49 -0.66 16.32
C ILE A 152 -13.42 -1.69 16.70
N LYS A 153 -13.29 -2.00 17.99
CA LYS A 153 -12.34 -3.01 18.46
C LYS A 153 -12.68 -4.39 17.89
N GLU A 154 -13.96 -4.78 17.95
CA GLU A 154 -14.44 -6.03 17.36
C GLU A 154 -14.15 -6.10 15.85
N TYR A 155 -14.39 -5.01 15.12
CA TYR A 155 -14.13 -4.94 13.68
C TYR A 155 -12.64 -5.09 13.38
N LYS A 156 -11.76 -4.44 14.16
CA LYS A 156 -10.32 -4.56 14.00
C LYS A 156 -9.84 -6.00 14.22
N GLU A 157 -10.28 -6.60 15.31
CA GLU A 157 -9.93 -7.98 15.67
C GLU A 157 -10.44 -9.00 14.65
N LYS A 158 -11.64 -8.81 14.10
CA LYS A 158 -12.25 -9.77 13.17
C LYS A 158 -11.87 -9.57 11.71
N PHE A 159 -11.63 -8.33 11.27
CA PHE A 159 -11.55 -8.02 9.84
C PHE A 159 -10.31 -7.24 9.42
N ALA A 160 -9.80 -6.35 10.28
CA ALA A 160 -8.71 -5.45 9.89
C ALA A 160 -7.31 -5.96 10.24
N ASN A 161 -7.17 -7.12 10.87
CA ASN A 161 -5.87 -7.71 11.20
C ASN A 161 -5.22 -8.38 9.96
N PRO A 162 -3.88 -8.60 9.96
CA PRO A 162 -3.19 -9.09 8.76
C PRO A 162 -3.42 -10.59 8.52
N TYR A 163 -3.84 -11.34 9.53
CA TYR A 163 -4.08 -12.78 9.43
C TYR A 163 -5.27 -13.10 8.53
N VAL A 164 -6.32 -12.27 8.55
CA VAL A 164 -7.46 -12.41 7.62
C VAL A 164 -7.02 -12.26 6.16
N ALA A 165 -6.10 -11.35 5.88
CA ALA A 165 -5.55 -11.18 4.55
C ALA A 165 -4.62 -12.35 4.16
N ALA A 166 -3.87 -12.89 5.14
CA ALA A 166 -2.99 -14.04 4.94
C ALA A 166 -3.78 -15.33 4.64
N GLU A 167 -4.86 -15.59 5.38
CA GLU A 167 -5.77 -16.73 5.16
C GLU A 167 -6.35 -16.74 3.73
N LYS A 168 -6.58 -15.56 3.15
CA LYS A 168 -7.07 -15.38 1.78
C LYS A 168 -5.96 -15.40 0.72
N GLY A 169 -4.69 -15.48 1.12
CA GLY A 169 -3.54 -15.43 0.22
C GLY A 169 -3.32 -14.05 -0.41
N TRP A 170 -3.89 -12.97 0.16
CA TRP A 170 -3.66 -11.61 -0.32
C TRP A 170 -2.28 -11.10 0.07
N ILE A 171 -1.77 -11.55 1.23
CA ILE A 171 -0.38 -11.36 1.67
C ILE A 171 0.30 -12.73 1.81
N ASP A 172 1.61 -12.76 1.62
CA ASP A 172 2.44 -13.97 1.62
C ASP A 172 2.86 -14.40 3.02
N ALA A 173 3.09 -13.45 3.93
CA ALA A 173 3.55 -13.72 5.27
C ALA A 173 3.24 -12.59 6.25
N VAL A 174 3.09 -12.96 7.51
CA VAL A 174 3.18 -12.06 8.66
C VAL A 174 4.51 -12.35 9.35
N ILE A 175 5.36 -11.35 9.50
CA ILE A 175 6.73 -11.49 10.02
C ILE A 175 6.97 -10.57 11.21
N GLU A 176 7.96 -10.89 12.04
CA GLU A 176 8.33 -10.04 13.17
C GLU A 176 9.22 -8.86 12.75
N PRO A 177 9.17 -7.71 13.45
CA PRO A 177 9.95 -6.51 13.06
C PRO A 177 11.47 -6.74 12.97
N ASN A 178 12.03 -7.62 13.79
CA ASN A 178 13.45 -7.97 13.78
C ASN A 178 13.84 -8.84 12.57
N GLU A 179 12.88 -9.43 11.85
CA GLU A 179 13.12 -10.30 10.70
C GLU A 179 13.14 -9.54 9.36
N ILE A 180 12.61 -8.31 9.33
CA ILE A 180 12.39 -7.50 8.12
C ILE A 180 13.63 -7.52 7.20
N ARG A 181 14.80 -7.17 7.73
CA ARG A 181 16.01 -7.04 6.90
C ARG A 181 16.38 -8.37 6.23
N GLN A 182 16.38 -9.46 7.01
CA GLN A 182 16.76 -10.77 6.50
C GLN A 182 15.74 -11.30 5.50
N PHE A 183 14.45 -11.06 5.75
CA PHE A 183 13.36 -11.42 4.85
C PHE A 183 13.49 -10.69 3.51
N LEU A 184 13.72 -9.37 3.52
CA LEU A 184 13.89 -8.57 2.31
C LEU A 184 15.10 -9.03 1.48
N ILE A 185 16.26 -9.26 2.12
CA ILE A 185 17.46 -9.74 1.44
C ILE A 185 17.20 -11.10 0.78
N THR A 186 16.59 -12.03 1.51
CA THR A 186 16.30 -13.39 1.00
C THR A 186 15.31 -13.33 -0.16
N SER A 187 14.30 -12.49 -0.05
CA SER A 187 13.28 -12.27 -1.07
C SER A 187 13.86 -11.69 -2.35
N LEU A 188 14.69 -10.65 -2.25
CA LEU A 188 15.38 -10.06 -3.40
C LEU A 188 16.30 -11.07 -4.09
N LYS A 189 17.02 -11.90 -3.33
CA LYS A 189 17.85 -12.98 -3.89
C LYS A 189 17.01 -13.98 -4.70
N ARG A 190 15.81 -14.34 -4.22
CA ARG A 190 14.88 -15.22 -4.95
C ARG A 190 14.34 -14.56 -6.22
N LEU A 191 14.06 -13.27 -6.17
CA LEU A 191 13.49 -12.50 -7.29
C LEU A 191 14.54 -11.99 -8.29
N LYS A 192 15.84 -12.20 -8.06
CA LYS A 192 16.94 -11.67 -8.89
C LYS A 192 16.83 -12.01 -10.38
N ASN A 193 16.26 -13.17 -10.69
CA ASN A 193 16.09 -13.65 -12.07
C ASN A 193 14.65 -13.49 -12.59
N LYS A 194 13.82 -12.63 -11.94
CA LYS A 194 12.47 -12.32 -12.40
C LYS A 194 12.52 -11.86 -13.85
N LYS A 195 11.65 -12.45 -14.68
CA LYS A 195 11.41 -12.03 -16.05
C LYS A 195 9.90 -11.98 -16.26
N GLU A 196 9.40 -10.82 -16.64
CA GLU A 196 7.99 -10.59 -16.90
C GLU A 196 7.85 -10.09 -18.33
N ILE A 197 6.96 -10.72 -19.10
CA ILE A 197 6.74 -10.35 -20.51
C ILE A 197 5.47 -9.51 -20.58
N THR A 198 5.62 -8.28 -21.03
CA THR A 198 4.48 -7.38 -21.28
C THR A 198 4.03 -7.45 -22.74
N PHE A 199 2.81 -7.00 -23.02
CA PHE A 199 2.30 -6.87 -24.39
C PHE A 199 3.18 -5.96 -25.26
N SER A 200 3.34 -6.34 -26.53
CA SER A 200 4.04 -5.53 -27.53
C SER A 200 3.29 -4.24 -27.83
N LYS A 201 3.98 -3.10 -27.68
CA LYS A 201 3.49 -1.74 -27.93
C LYS A 201 4.69 -0.81 -28.11
N GLN A 202 4.52 0.33 -28.79
CA GLN A 202 5.58 1.35 -28.87
C GLN A 202 5.85 1.95 -27.49
N HIS A 203 4.79 2.32 -26.79
CA HIS A 203 4.77 2.71 -25.39
C HIS A 203 3.33 2.63 -24.89
N ALA A 204 3.14 2.69 -23.57
CA ALA A 204 1.82 2.79 -22.98
C ALA A 204 1.35 4.26 -22.89
N ASN A 205 0.06 4.48 -22.59
CA ASN A 205 -0.55 5.81 -22.49
C ASN A 205 -0.89 6.14 -21.03
N ILE A 206 0.14 6.44 -20.24
CA ILE A 206 -0.02 6.86 -18.84
C ILE A 206 -0.83 8.16 -18.75
N PRO A 207 -1.69 8.35 -17.72
CA PRO A 207 -2.32 9.64 -17.48
C PRO A 207 -1.28 10.77 -17.33
N LEU A 208 -1.58 11.99 -17.81
CA LEU A 208 -0.69 13.16 -17.79
C LEU A 208 -1.28 14.34 -17.00
#